data_AF-A0A0F9R155-F1
#
_entry.id   AF-A0A0F9R155-F1
#
_cell.length_a   1.000
_cell.length_b   1.000
_cell.length_c   1.000
_cell.angle_alpha   90.00
_cell.angle_beta   90.00
_cell.angle_gamma   90.00
#
_symmetry.space_group_name_H-M   'P 1'
#
loop_
_entity.id
_entity.type
_entity.pdbx_description
1 polymer ?
#
loop_
_entity_poly.entity_id
_entity_poly.type
_entity_poly.pdbx_seq_one_letter_code
_entity_poly.pdbx_strand_id
1 'polypeptide(L)'
;MVSKDLQNMLEKIIFDEVYLEQLKNSINRVATGQLSPKSVRKLIFEHKTHLFQNMLELFPYYLNQVNKDRSLEQFTGESMEENIDNNTELIKELEGKNKFLEEIGVKVNNIYKKLKLDV
;
A
#
# COMPACT_ATOMS: atom_id res chain seq x y z
N MET A 1 14.01 8.91 -5.44
CA MET A 1 13.18 10.01 -4.89
C MET A 1 12.53 9.47 -3.63
N VAL A 2 12.74 10.09 -2.46
CA VAL A 2 12.14 9.61 -1.20
C VAL A 2 10.63 9.82 -1.30
N SER A 3 9.82 8.83 -0.90
CA SER A 3 8.35 9.00 -0.97
C SER A 3 7.93 10.15 -0.06
N LYS A 4 6.93 10.92 -0.50
CA LYS A 4 6.40 12.05 0.29
C LYS A 4 5.89 11.58 1.66
N ASP A 5 5.41 10.34 1.74
CA ASP A 5 4.95 9.72 2.97
C ASP A 5 6.10 9.43 3.94
N LEU A 6 7.24 8.92 3.45
CA LEU A 6 8.42 8.74 4.28
C LEU A 6 8.95 10.08 4.79
N GLN A 7 8.97 11.12 3.96
CA GLN A 7 9.34 12.47 4.40
C GLN A 7 8.42 12.97 5.52
N ASN A 8 7.10 12.85 5.35
CA ASN A 8 6.14 13.27 6.37
C ASN A 8 6.29 12.47 7.68
N MET A 9 6.57 11.17 7.61
CA MET A 9 6.82 10.33 8.79
C MET A 9 8.10 10.74 9.52
N LEU A 10 9.19 10.99 8.78
CA LEU A 10 10.46 11.45 9.34
C LEU A 10 10.32 12.84 9.96
N GLU A 11 9.59 13.75 9.31
CA GLU A 11 9.38 15.11 9.80
C GLU A 11 8.68 15.11 11.17
N LYS A 12 7.64 14.28 11.34
CA LYS A 12 6.94 14.11 12.63
C LYS A 12 7.84 13.56 13.74
N ILE A 13 8.79 12.69 13.39
CA ILE A 13 9.72 12.11 14.37
C ILE A 13 10.83 13.11 14.74
N ILE A 14 11.30 13.89 13.76
CA ILE A 14 12.41 14.82 13.95
C ILE A 14 11.96 16.12 14.63
N PHE A 15 10.78 16.64 14.28
CA PHE A 15 10.24 17.91 14.76
C PHE A 15 9.14 17.68 15.80
N ASP A 16 9.55 17.22 16.97
CA ASP A 16 8.69 17.12 18.15
C ASP A 16 8.54 18.48 18.82
N GLU A 17 7.41 19.16 18.58
CA GLU A 17 7.07 20.45 19.17
C GLU A 17 7.07 20.42 20.70
N VAL A 18 6.62 19.31 21.31
CA VAL A 18 6.56 19.16 22.77
C VAL A 18 7.98 19.16 23.34
N TYR A 19 8.89 18.41 22.73
CA TYR A 19 10.30 18.43 23.10
C TYR A 19 10.93 19.81 22.92
N LEU A 20 10.69 20.48 21.79
CA LEU A 20 11.27 21.80 21.53
C LEU A 20 10.83 22.83 22.58
N GLU A 21 9.57 22.80 23.00
CA GLU A 21 9.08 23.65 24.07
C GLU A 21 9.70 23.28 25.43
N GLN A 22 9.85 22.00 25.75
CA GLN A 22 10.55 21.55 26.96
C GLN A 22 12.03 21.98 26.97
N LEU A 23 12.71 21.92 25.82
CA LEU A 23 14.10 22.33 25.66
C LEU A 23 14.24 23.83 25.88
N LYS A 24 13.38 24.64 25.24
CA LYS A 24 13.32 26.09 25.42
C LYS A 24 13.11 26.46 26.89
N ASN A 25 12.15 25.82 27.56
CA ASN A 25 11.89 26.06 28.98
C ASN A 25 13.09 25.68 29.86
N SER A 26 13.76 24.58 29.55
CA SER A 26 14.95 24.14 30.28
C SER A 26 16.14 25.10 30.09
N ILE A 27 16.34 25.63 28.88
CA ILE A 27 17.36 26.65 28.59
C ILE A 27 17.08 27.93 29.40
N ASN A 28 15.83 28.41 29.40
CA ASN A 28 15.44 29.58 30.18
C ASN A 28 15.72 29.38 31.67
N ARG A 29 15.42 28.19 32.22
CA ARG A 29 15.68 27.86 33.63
C ARG A 29 17.18 27.76 33.95
N VAL A 30 18.03 27.40 33.00
CA VAL A 30 19.49 27.51 33.14
C VAL A 30 19.93 28.97 33.19
N ALA A 31 19.39 29.81 32.30
CA ALA A 31 19.71 31.24 32.27
C ALA A 31 19.34 31.95 33.60
N THR A 32 18.25 31.53 34.25
CA THR A 32 17.83 32.04 35.57
C THR A 32 18.50 31.33 36.76
N GLY A 33 19.45 30.43 36.53
CA GLY A 33 20.17 29.71 37.59
C GLY A 33 19.36 28.64 38.34
N GLN A 34 18.13 28.34 37.89
CA GLN A 34 17.23 27.36 38.52
C GLN A 34 17.55 25.92 38.13
N LEU A 35 18.40 25.71 37.13
CA LEU A 35 18.70 24.41 36.56
C LEU A 35 20.16 24.34 36.14
N SER A 36 20.78 23.16 36.24
CA SER A 36 22.18 22.99 35.85
C SER A 36 22.31 22.81 34.33
N PRO A 37 23.38 23.30 33.69
CA PRO A 37 23.67 23.01 32.28
C PRO A 37 23.79 21.50 31.98
N LYS A 38 24.21 20.69 32.98
CA LYS A 38 24.29 19.22 32.83
C LYS A 38 22.90 18.60 32.63
N SER A 39 21.88 19.13 33.29
CA SER A 39 20.51 18.66 33.18
C SER A 39 19.94 18.91 31.77
N VAL A 40 20.25 20.05 31.14
CA VAL A 40 19.86 20.33 29.75
C VAL A 40 20.58 19.41 28.76
N ARG A 41 21.89 19.16 28.96
CA ARG A 41 22.61 18.18 28.13
C ARG A 41 21.98 16.80 28.22
N LYS A 42 21.63 16.36 29.43
CA LYS A 42 20.96 15.07 29.65
C LYS A 42 19.65 15.00 28.87
N LEU A 43 18.80 16.03 28.96
CA LEU A 43 17.56 16.12 28.21
C LEU A 43 17.78 16.01 26.69
N ILE A 44 18.82 16.67 26.15
CA ILE A 44 19.18 16.57 24.73
C ILE A 44 19.56 15.14 24.35
N PHE A 45 20.42 14.49 25.15
CA PHE A 45 20.84 13.12 24.87
C PHE A 45 19.66 12.14 24.93
N GLU A 46 18.83 12.22 25.97
CA GLU A 46 17.65 11.36 26.12
C GLU A 46 16.71 11.49 24.92
N HIS A 47 16.44 12.73 24.48
CA HIS A 47 15.60 12.94 23.31
C HIS A 47 16.25 12.41 22.03
N LYS A 48 17.55 12.63 21.80
CA LYS A 48 18.24 12.08 20.62
C LYS A 48 18.24 10.55 20.61
N THR A 49 18.40 9.91 21.77
CA THR A 49 18.26 8.46 21.90
C THR A 49 16.86 7.99 21.53
N HIS A 50 15.82 8.66 22.04
CA HIS A 50 14.44 8.32 21.71
C HIS A 50 14.13 8.50 20.21
N LEU A 51 14.60 9.60 19.62
CA LEU A 51 14.46 9.88 18.19
C LEU A 51 15.12 8.78 17.34
N PHE A 52 16.32 8.35 17.74
CA PHE A 52 17.02 7.25 17.06
C PHE A 52 16.29 5.90 17.18
N GLN A 53 15.70 5.61 18.34
CA GLN A 53 14.87 4.41 18.53
C GLN A 53 13.63 4.44 17.62
N ASN A 54 12.89 5.55 17.60
CA ASN A 54 11.71 5.71 16.75
C ASN A 54 12.07 5.58 15.26
N MET A 55 13.22 6.11 14.85
CA MET A 55 13.74 5.94 13.49
C MET A 55 14.04 4.48 13.17
N LEU A 56 14.69 3.75 14.08
CA LEU A 56 14.99 2.33 13.91
C LEU A 56 13.73 1.47 13.78
N GLU A 57 12.67 1.82 14.52
CA GLU A 57 11.37 1.12 14.42
C GLU A 57 10.63 1.45 13.12
N LEU A 58 10.80 2.67 12.59
CA LEU A 58 10.17 3.10 11.34
C LEU A 58 10.71 2.33 10.12
N PHE A 59 12.02 2.07 10.05
CA PHE A 59 12.63 1.41 8.89
C PHE A 59 12.01 0.05 8.52
N PRO A 60 11.87 -0.93 9.44
CA PRO A 60 11.26 -2.21 9.11
C PRO A 60 9.77 -2.06 8.77
N TYR A 61 9.05 -1.14 9.41
CA TYR A 61 7.66 -0.83 9.06
C TYR A 61 7.54 -0.31 7.62
N TYR A 62 8.33 0.70 7.29
CA TYR A 62 8.32 1.31 5.96
C TYR A 62 8.77 0.32 4.87
N LEU A 63 9.81 -0.48 5.14
CA LEU A 63 10.26 -1.53 4.22
C LEU A 63 9.16 -2.55 3.93
N ASN A 64 8.43 -2.98 4.97
CA ASN A 64 7.32 -3.91 4.81
C ASN A 64 6.17 -3.28 4.01
N GLN A 65 5.87 -2.00 4.23
CA GLN A 65 4.87 -1.26 3.46
C GLN A 65 5.25 -1.18 1.97
N VAL A 66 6.49 -0.77 1.67
CA VAL A 66 6.99 -0.71 0.28
C VAL A 66 6.94 -2.08 -0.40
N ASN A 67 7.29 -3.16 0.31
CA ASN A 67 7.21 -4.51 -0.24
C ASN A 67 5.77 -4.93 -0.54
N LYS A 68 4.82 -4.62 0.35
CA LYS A 68 3.39 -4.88 0.11
C LYS A 68 2.86 -4.09 -1.08
N ASP A 69 3.21 -2.81 -1.17
CA ASP A 69 2.77 -1.94 -2.26
C ASP A 69 3.36 -2.42 -3.59
N ARG A 70 4.63 -2.86 -3.62
CA ARG A 70 5.22 -3.50 -4.81
C ARG A 70 4.56 -4.82 -5.18
N SER A 71 4.21 -5.67 -4.22
CA SER A 71 3.50 -6.92 -4.51
C SER A 71 2.09 -6.65 -5.06
N LEU A 72 1.42 -5.61 -4.56
CA LEU A 72 0.15 -5.14 -5.11
C LEU A 72 0.33 -4.59 -6.53
N GLU A 73 1.34 -3.75 -6.76
CA GLU A 73 1.67 -3.21 -8.08
C GLU A 73 2.00 -4.32 -9.07
N GLN A 74 2.81 -5.32 -8.70
CA GLN A 74 3.08 -6.50 -9.53
C GLN A 74 1.81 -7.28 -9.85
N PHE A 75 0.96 -7.53 -8.84
CA PHE A 75 -0.34 -8.18 -9.04
C PHE A 75 -1.25 -7.40 -10.00
N THR A 76 -1.23 -6.06 -9.94
CA THR A 76 -2.03 -5.20 -10.83
C THR A 76 -1.36 -4.92 -12.19
N GLY A 77 -0.03 -4.98 -12.28
CA GLY A 77 0.76 -4.63 -13.46
C GLY A 77 1.05 -5.82 -14.38
N GLU A 78 1.32 -7.01 -13.82
CA GLU A 78 1.36 -8.26 -14.59
C GLU A 78 -0.02 -8.58 -15.19
N SER A 79 -1.09 -8.02 -14.61
CA SER A 79 -2.46 -8.17 -15.09
C SER A 79 -2.81 -7.32 -16.33
N MET A 80 -1.88 -6.56 -16.92
CA MET A 80 -2.13 -5.86 -18.19
C MET A 80 -1.30 -6.35 -19.37
N GLU A 81 -0.10 -6.91 -19.18
CA GLU A 81 0.71 -7.42 -20.31
C GLU A 81 0.58 -8.94 -20.50
N GLU A 82 0.50 -9.75 -19.45
CA GLU A 82 0.22 -11.21 -19.59
C GLU A 82 -1.28 -11.50 -19.80
N ASN A 83 -2.17 -10.57 -19.44
CA ASN A 83 -3.60 -10.74 -19.66
C ASN A 83 -4.07 -10.41 -21.08
N ILE A 84 -3.27 -9.77 -21.94
CA ILE A 84 -3.72 -9.54 -23.33
C ILE A 84 -3.80 -10.87 -24.09
N ASP A 85 -2.85 -11.78 -23.88
CA ASP A 85 -2.86 -13.11 -24.51
C ASP A 85 -3.91 -14.03 -23.86
N ASN A 86 -3.99 -14.09 -22.52
CA ASN A 86 -5.01 -14.90 -21.83
C ASN A 86 -6.44 -14.42 -22.11
N ASN A 87 -6.67 -13.10 -22.22
CA ASN A 87 -8.00 -12.57 -22.54
C ASN A 87 -8.37 -12.90 -24.00
N THR A 88 -7.41 -12.94 -24.93
CA THR A 88 -7.67 -13.32 -26.32
C THR A 88 -8.03 -14.81 -26.46
N GLU A 89 -7.38 -15.69 -25.71
CA GLU A 89 -7.71 -17.13 -25.71
C GLU A 89 -9.07 -17.40 -25.06
N LEU A 90 -9.37 -16.74 -23.93
CA LEU A 90 -10.68 -16.83 -23.26
C LEU A 90 -11.81 -16.30 -24.13
N ILE A 91 -11.60 -15.21 -24.87
CA ILE A 91 -12.60 -14.68 -25.83
C ILE A 91 -12.88 -15.70 -26.94
N LYS A 92 -11.83 -16.31 -27.52
CA LYS A 92 -12.00 -17.36 -28.55
C LYS A 92 -12.73 -18.58 -28.02
N GLU A 93 -12.43 -19.00 -26.78
CA GLU A 93 -13.13 -20.11 -26.14
C GLU A 93 -14.62 -19.77 -25.91
N LEU A 94 -14.91 -18.53 -25.49
CA LEU A 94 -16.27 -18.05 -25.27
C LEU A 94 -17.08 -18.00 -26.58
N GLU A 95 -16.47 -17.47 -27.66
CA GLU A 95 -17.07 -17.46 -29.00
C GLU A 95 -17.35 -18.88 -29.51
N GLY A 96 -16.41 -19.80 -29.31
CA GLY A 96 -16.59 -21.21 -29.67
C GLY A 96 -17.75 -21.87 -28.92
N LYS A 97 -17.86 -21.62 -27.61
CA LYS A 97 -18.97 -22.12 -26.79
C LYS A 97 -20.32 -21.51 -27.18
N ASN A 98 -20.38 -20.22 -27.50
CA ASN A 98 -21.60 -19.57 -27.96
C ASN A 98 -22.09 -20.16 -29.28
N LYS A 99 -21.20 -20.34 -30.27
CA LYS A 99 -21.56 -20.95 -31.56
C LYS A 99 -22.10 -22.37 -31.39
N PHE A 100 -21.50 -23.16 -30.50
CA PHE A 100 -21.97 -24.50 -30.18
C PHE A 100 -23.38 -24.49 -29.55
N LEU A 101 -23.64 -23.56 -28.63
CA LEU A 101 -24.97 -23.40 -28.04
C LEU A 101 -26.03 -23.00 -29.07
N GLU A 102 -25.69 -22.12 -30.02
CA GLU A 102 -26.57 -21.79 -31.15
C GLU A 102 -26.89 -23.02 -31.99
N GLU A 103 -25.88 -23.83 -32.33
CA GLU A 103 -26.08 -25.07 -33.08
C GLU A 103 -26.98 -26.07 -32.34
N ILE A 104 -26.79 -26.21 -31.03
CA ILE A 104 -27.70 -27.01 -30.19
C ILE A 104 -29.11 -26.42 -30.21
N GLY A 105 -29.25 -25.11 -30.03
CA GLY A 105 -30.54 -24.43 -30.05
C GLY A 105 -31.30 -24.67 -31.35
N VAL A 106 -30.62 -24.57 -32.50
CA VAL A 106 -31.19 -24.88 -33.82
C VAL A 106 -31.61 -26.35 -33.92
N LYS A 107 -30.77 -27.29 -33.49
CA LYS A 107 -31.09 -28.72 -33.50
C LYS A 107 -32.30 -29.05 -32.61
N VAL A 108 -32.34 -28.51 -31.39
CA VAL A 108 -33.46 -28.68 -30.45
C VAL A 108 -34.75 -28.09 -31.02
N ASN A 109 -34.69 -26.89 -31.59
CA ASN A 109 -35.85 -26.27 -32.24
C ASN A 109 -36.35 -27.09 -33.43
N ASN A 110 -35.46 -27.67 -34.24
CA ASN A 110 -35.83 -28.54 -35.34
C ASN A 110 -36.46 -29.85 -34.87
N ILE A 111 -35.97 -30.45 -33.78
CA ILE A 111 -36.59 -31.62 -33.15
C ILE A 111 -37.97 -31.26 -32.62
N TYR A 112 -38.09 -30.15 -31.90
CA TYR A 112 -39.38 -29.66 -31.39
C TYR A 112 -40.39 -29.41 -32.52
N LYS A 113 -39.98 -28.77 -33.62
CA LYS A 113 -40.83 -28.56 -34.80
C LYS A 113 -41.28 -29.87 -35.43
N LYS A 114 -40.39 -30.86 -35.55
CA LYS A 114 -40.76 -32.21 -36.05
C LYS A 114 -41.78 -32.88 -35.13
N LEU A 115 -41.53 -32.89 -33.82
CA LEU A 115 -42.46 -33.44 -32.83
C LEU A 115 -43.82 -32.74 -32.82
N LYS A 116 -43.88 -31.45 -33.18
CA LYS A 116 -45.12 -30.67 -33.28
C LYS A 116 -45.85 -30.84 -34.61
N LEU A 117 -45.19 -31.41 -35.63
CA LEU A 117 -45.79 -31.74 -36.93
C LEU A 117 -46.26 -33.21 -37.00
N ASP A 118 -45.81 -34.06 -36.06
CA ASP A 118 -46.24 -35.46 -35.89
C ASP A 118 -47.42 -35.62 -34.91
N VAL A 119 -48.11 -34.51 -34.57
CA VAL A 119 -49.39 -34.47 -33.82
C VAL A 119 -50.44 -33.79 -34.69
#